data_AF-A0A929H993-F1
#
_entry.id   AF-A0A929H993-F1
#
_cell.length_a   1.000
_cell.length_b   1.000
_cell.length_c   1.000
_cell.angle_alpha   90.00
_cell.angle_beta   90.00
_cell.angle_gamma   90.00
#
_symmetry.space_group_name_H-M   'P 1'
#
loop_
_entity.id
_entity.type
_entity.pdbx_description
1 polymer ?
#
loop_
_entity_poly.entity_id
_entity_poly.type
_entity_poly.pdbx_seq_one_letter_code
_entity_poly.pdbx_strand_id
1 'polypeptide(L)'
;MTETNNSAPPIDSGDAAWVTIKSELTTDQVMRVASDIEVIFRLNPYYYIESWEAQGDSFKVNYKNNSNNQTVEQSFTVTRKPNELEINYENDIKNKTVLKIEPDGSGSVLTLIDDYSHLTGAEREQRSDEADKSQQKWGEAIYTYLARIKKWSWLPGWQTYMRRVWMPMNPSGRRVVFMLSVIAIAQFAFFILILGVWVLESARGPAL
;
A
#
# COMPACT_ATOMS: atom_id res chain seq x y z
N MET A 1 -13.53 7.33 -4.08
CA MET A 1 -14.03 8.14 -5.21
C MET A 1 -12.84 8.97 -5.65
N THR A 2 -12.14 8.54 -6.71
CA THR A 2 -10.97 9.23 -7.27
C THR A 2 -11.45 10.24 -8.30
N GLU A 3 -11.40 11.53 -7.97
CA GLU A 3 -11.60 12.61 -8.95
C GLU A 3 -10.30 12.79 -9.74
N THR A 4 -10.35 12.57 -11.06
CA THR A 4 -9.29 13.01 -11.98
C THR A 4 -9.47 14.50 -12.19
N ASN A 5 -8.74 15.31 -11.42
CA ASN A 5 -8.87 16.77 -11.41
C ASN A 5 -7.95 17.39 -12.47
N ASN A 6 -8.51 18.26 -13.32
CA ASN A 6 -7.82 18.99 -14.40
C ASN A 6 -7.00 20.19 -13.86
N SER A 7 -6.48 20.08 -12.64
CA SER A 7 -5.74 21.11 -11.92
C SER A 7 -4.25 21.07 -12.28
N ALA A 8 -3.57 22.21 -12.16
CA ALA A 8 -2.11 22.26 -12.28
C ALA A 8 -1.44 21.21 -11.36
N PRO A 9 -0.31 20.62 -11.76
CA PRO A 9 0.34 19.58 -10.98
C PRO A 9 0.66 20.09 -9.57
N PRO A 10 0.48 19.25 -8.54
CA PRO A 10 0.71 19.63 -7.13
C PRO A 10 2.19 19.85 -6.77
N ILE A 11 3.08 19.79 -7.76
CA ILE A 11 4.50 20.14 -7.71
C ILE A 11 4.83 20.99 -8.94
N ASP A 12 5.91 21.78 -8.86
CA ASP A 12 6.47 22.49 -10.01
C ASP A 12 7.20 21.50 -10.93
N SER A 13 6.42 20.79 -11.75
CA SER A 13 6.93 19.87 -12.78
C SER A 13 6.17 20.09 -14.09
N GLY A 14 6.92 20.08 -15.20
CA GLY A 14 6.36 20.15 -16.55
C GLY A 14 5.70 18.85 -17.02
N ASP A 15 5.89 17.74 -16.30
CA ASP A 15 5.20 16.47 -16.56
C ASP A 15 5.08 15.64 -15.28
N ALA A 16 3.87 15.59 -14.73
CA ALA A 16 3.58 14.83 -13.52
C ALA A 16 2.22 14.16 -13.61
N ALA A 17 2.13 12.95 -13.06
CA ALA A 17 0.88 12.24 -12.82
C ALA A 17 0.65 12.12 -11.32
N TRP A 18 -0.59 12.25 -10.85
CA TRP A 18 -0.87 12.19 -9.41
C TRP A 18 -2.19 11.51 -9.07
N VAL A 19 -2.27 11.00 -7.84
CA VAL A 19 -3.49 10.50 -7.22
C VAL A 19 -3.60 11.04 -5.80
N THR A 20 -4.81 11.51 -5.46
CA THR A 20 -5.11 12.07 -4.14
C THR A 20 -5.97 11.10 -3.33
N ILE A 21 -5.60 10.90 -2.08
CA ILE A 21 -6.16 9.90 -1.18
C ILE A 21 -6.60 10.59 0.11
N LYS A 22 -7.92 10.61 0.37
CA LYS A 22 -8.46 11.08 1.64
C LYS A 22 -8.32 10.02 2.72
N SER A 23 -7.96 10.43 3.93
CA SER A 23 -7.76 9.55 5.08
C SER A 23 -8.36 10.14 6.36
N GLU A 24 -8.98 9.30 7.19
CA GLU A 24 -9.45 9.66 8.53
C GLU A 24 -8.33 9.63 9.59
N LEU A 25 -7.10 9.36 9.16
CA LEU A 25 -5.91 9.43 9.99
C LEU A 25 -5.38 10.86 9.99
N THR A 26 -4.79 11.26 11.11
CA THR A 26 -4.04 12.53 11.22
C THR A 26 -2.81 12.53 10.31
N THR A 27 -2.29 13.71 9.97
CA THR A 27 -1.07 13.87 9.17
C THR A 27 0.10 13.08 9.75
N ASP A 28 0.30 13.11 11.08
CA ASP A 28 1.36 12.35 11.76
C ASP A 28 1.18 10.83 11.64
N GLN A 29 -0.06 10.35 11.66
CA GLN A 29 -0.36 8.92 11.48
C GLN A 29 -0.09 8.49 10.04
N VAL A 30 -0.50 9.30 9.05
CA VAL A 30 -0.20 9.01 7.64
C VAL A 30 1.30 9.11 7.37
N MET A 31 1.99 10.10 7.93
CA MET A 31 3.44 10.27 7.78
C MET A 31 4.21 9.08 8.35
N ARG A 32 3.80 8.54 9.51
CA ARG A 32 4.39 7.31 10.06
C ARG A 32 4.23 6.12 9.13
N VAL A 33 3.06 5.96 8.49
CA VAL A 33 2.84 4.88 7.51
C VAL A 33 3.66 5.12 6.25
N ALA A 34 3.64 6.34 5.71
CA ALA A 34 4.34 6.70 4.50
C ALA A 34 5.87 6.57 4.64
N SER A 35 6.39 6.76 5.86
CA SER A 35 7.81 6.59 6.17
C SER A 35 8.29 5.13 6.12
N ASP A 36 7.38 4.14 6.14
CA ASP A 36 7.72 2.73 5.90
C ASP A 36 7.71 2.45 4.39
N ILE A 37 8.83 2.81 3.75
CA ILE A 37 8.96 2.84 2.29
C ILE A 37 8.75 1.45 1.66
N GLU A 38 9.20 0.39 2.33
CA GLU A 38 8.97 -0.98 1.87
C GLU A 38 7.47 -1.30 1.84
N VAL A 39 6.74 -0.91 2.89
CA VAL A 39 5.29 -1.10 2.94
C VAL A 39 4.62 -0.34 1.81
N ILE A 40 5.00 0.91 1.58
CA ILE A 40 4.44 1.74 0.50
C ILE A 40 4.63 1.08 -0.87
N PHE A 41 5.83 0.58 -1.18
CA PHE A 41 6.08 -0.15 -2.44
C PHE A 41 5.30 -1.47 -2.52
N ARG A 42 5.27 -2.26 -1.44
CA ARG A 42 4.52 -3.54 -1.39
C ARG A 42 3.00 -3.38 -1.41
N LEU A 43 2.49 -2.15 -1.30
CA LEU A 43 1.07 -1.84 -1.52
C LEU A 43 0.73 -1.72 -3.00
N ASN A 44 1.69 -1.49 -3.89
CA ASN A 44 1.41 -1.49 -5.32
C ASN A 44 0.98 -2.90 -5.76
N PRO A 45 -0.27 -3.09 -6.23
CA PRO A 45 -0.78 -4.42 -6.56
C PRO A 45 -0.11 -5.06 -7.77
N TYR A 46 0.61 -4.28 -8.58
CA TYR A 46 1.34 -4.78 -9.75
C TYR A 46 2.77 -5.19 -9.43
N TYR A 47 3.32 -4.74 -8.30
CA TYR A 47 4.70 -5.06 -7.92
C TYR A 47 4.77 -6.38 -7.18
N TYR A 48 5.59 -7.28 -7.70
CA TYR A 48 6.03 -8.49 -7.03
C TYR A 48 7.47 -8.28 -6.60
N ILE A 49 7.67 -7.90 -5.33
CA ILE A 49 9.00 -7.56 -4.79
C ILE A 49 9.71 -8.85 -4.33
N GLU A 50 10.79 -9.18 -5.04
CA GLU A 50 11.61 -10.36 -4.84
C GLU A 50 12.65 -10.13 -3.74
N SER A 51 13.33 -8.99 -3.77
CA SER A 51 14.29 -8.58 -2.75
C SER A 51 14.13 -7.11 -2.40
N TRP A 52 14.45 -6.80 -1.14
CA TRP A 52 14.44 -5.44 -0.61
C TRP A 52 15.66 -5.26 0.29
N GLU A 53 16.49 -4.28 -0.03
CA GLU A 53 17.67 -3.92 0.73
C GLU A 53 17.59 -2.44 1.09
N ALA A 54 17.85 -2.12 2.36
CA ALA A 54 17.79 -0.77 2.87
C ALA A 54 19.08 -0.44 3.64
N GLN A 55 19.69 0.68 3.32
CA GLN A 55 20.86 1.23 4.01
C GLN A 55 20.61 2.71 4.32
N GLY A 56 20.02 2.96 5.49
CA GLY A 56 19.57 4.31 5.87
C GLY A 56 18.46 4.80 4.94
N ASP A 57 18.79 5.81 4.14
CA ASP A 57 17.87 6.46 3.20
C ASP A 57 18.08 6.02 1.75
N SER A 58 19.02 5.10 1.52
CA SER A 58 19.26 4.44 0.24
C SER A 58 18.62 3.06 0.22
N PHE A 59 17.98 2.73 -0.90
CA PHE A 59 17.25 1.49 -1.07
C PHE A 59 17.59 0.86 -2.40
N LYS A 60 17.57 -0.47 -2.41
CA LYS A 60 17.67 -1.28 -3.61
C LYS A 60 16.56 -2.32 -3.59
N VAL A 61 15.80 -2.39 -4.68
CA VAL A 61 14.66 -3.30 -4.81
C VAL A 61 14.76 -4.05 -6.12
N ASN A 62 14.51 -5.36 -6.06
CA ASN A 62 14.24 -6.16 -7.26
C ASN A 62 12.77 -6.54 -7.25
N TYR A 63 12.06 -6.21 -8.32
CA TYR A 63 10.66 -6.55 -8.44
C TYR A 63 10.26 -6.84 -9.88
N LYS A 64 9.26 -7.70 -10.02
CA LYS A 64 8.53 -7.87 -11.28
C LYS A 64 7.35 -6.91 -11.30
N ASN A 65 7.29 -6.04 -12.30
CA ASN A 65 6.14 -5.21 -12.57
C ASN A 65 5.18 -5.93 -13.51
N ASN A 66 4.03 -6.35 -12.99
CA ASN A 66 3.01 -7.06 -13.78
C ASN A 66 2.18 -6.13 -14.68
N SER A 67 2.31 -4.80 -14.59
CA SER A 67 1.59 -3.89 -15.50
C SER A 67 2.20 -3.86 -16.90
N ASN A 68 3.52 -4.03 -16.99
CA ASN A 68 4.28 -4.04 -18.25
C ASN A 68 5.10 -5.35 -18.43
N ASN A 69 4.98 -6.29 -17.48
CA ASN A 69 5.63 -7.61 -17.46
C ASN A 69 7.17 -7.57 -17.48
N GLN A 70 7.78 -6.51 -16.92
CA GLN A 70 9.23 -6.36 -16.80
C GLN A 70 9.73 -6.76 -15.41
N THR A 71 10.97 -7.24 -15.35
CA THR A 71 11.73 -7.36 -14.09
C THR A 71 12.65 -6.17 -13.98
N VAL A 72 12.57 -5.47 -12.86
CA VAL A 72 13.26 -4.19 -12.63
C VAL A 72 14.13 -4.32 -11.39
N GLU A 73 15.40 -3.97 -11.54
CA GLU A 73 16.32 -3.73 -10.44
C GLU A 73 16.45 -2.21 -10.28
N GLN A 74 15.89 -1.67 -9.20
CA GLN A 74 15.80 -0.23 -8.99
C GLN A 74 16.54 0.18 -7.73
N SER A 75 17.40 1.18 -7.87
CA SER A 75 18.02 1.90 -6.76
C SER A 75 17.35 3.26 -6.59
N PHE A 76 17.12 3.69 -5.36
CA PHE A 76 16.57 5.01 -5.09
C PHE A 76 16.97 5.52 -3.71
N THR A 77 16.85 6.83 -3.53
CA THR A 77 17.08 7.51 -2.25
C THR A 77 15.83 8.21 -1.76
N VAL A 78 15.65 8.31 -0.44
CA VAL A 78 14.47 8.93 0.17
C VAL A 78 14.87 10.18 0.93
N THR A 79 14.35 11.32 0.51
CA THR A 79 14.45 12.58 1.26
C THR A 79 13.19 12.79 2.08
N ARG A 80 13.34 13.02 3.39
CA ARG A 80 12.21 13.22 4.30
C ARG A 80 12.08 14.67 4.72
N LYS A 81 10.87 15.21 4.58
CA LYS A 81 10.47 16.55 5.00
C LYS A 81 9.26 16.42 5.95
N PRO A 82 8.91 17.47 6.72
CA PRO A 82 7.87 17.37 7.75
C PRO A 82 6.51 16.86 7.24
N ASN A 83 6.12 17.21 6.02
CA ASN A 83 4.84 16.87 5.41
C ASN A 83 4.99 16.22 4.02
N GLU A 84 6.21 15.78 3.68
CA GLU A 84 6.52 15.29 2.36
C GLU A 84 7.64 14.25 2.41
N LEU A 85 7.52 13.21 1.58
CA LEU A 85 8.61 12.27 1.31
C LEU A 85 8.88 12.29 -0.19
N GLU A 86 10.14 12.40 -0.57
CA GLU A 86 10.57 12.32 -1.97
C GLU A 86 11.40 11.06 -2.16
N ILE A 87 11.00 10.20 -3.09
CA ILE A 87 11.69 9.00 -3.52
C ILE A 87 12.34 9.34 -4.86
N ASN A 88 13.66 9.51 -4.88
CA ASN A 88 14.42 9.87 -6.07
C ASN A 88 15.03 8.62 -6.70
N TYR A 89 14.64 8.31 -7.93
CA TYR A 89 15.05 7.09 -8.62
C TYR A 89 16.37 7.30 -9.36
N GLU A 90 17.21 6.27 -9.39
CA GLU A 90 18.42 6.24 -10.20
C GLU A 90 18.13 5.59 -11.56
N ASN A 91 18.39 6.29 -12.66
CA ASN A 91 18.30 5.79 -14.04
C ASN A 91 16.93 5.17 -14.45
N ASP A 92 15.83 5.65 -13.86
CA ASP A 92 14.45 5.25 -14.20
C ASP A 92 13.81 6.30 -15.15
N ILE A 93 12.73 5.94 -15.84
CA ILE A 93 11.85 6.88 -16.57
C ILE A 93 11.17 7.85 -15.61
N LYS A 94 10.88 7.38 -14.41
CA LYS A 94 10.38 8.24 -13.34
C LYS A 94 11.57 8.94 -12.69
N ASN A 95 11.55 10.28 -12.64
CA ASN A 95 12.56 11.05 -11.92
C ASN A 95 12.44 10.81 -10.41
N LYS A 96 11.24 11.07 -9.90
CA LYS A 96 10.92 10.94 -8.48
C LYS A 96 9.44 10.65 -8.25
N THR A 97 9.16 10.07 -7.09
CA THR A 97 7.82 9.98 -6.52
C THR A 97 7.76 10.84 -5.28
N VAL A 98 6.77 11.72 -5.20
CA VAL A 98 6.51 12.59 -4.04
C VAL A 98 5.25 12.14 -3.33
N LEU A 99 5.35 11.94 -2.02
CA LEU A 99 4.23 11.69 -1.11
C LEU A 99 3.99 12.95 -0.29
N LYS A 100 3.04 13.77 -0.71
CA LYS A 100 2.68 15.01 -0.02
C LYS A 100 1.50 14.78 0.92
N ILE A 101 1.61 15.18 2.18
CA ILE A 101 0.59 14.95 3.21
C ILE A 101 0.11 16.29 3.75
N GLU A 102 -1.18 16.54 3.65
CA GLU A 102 -1.82 17.80 4.07
C GLU A 102 -2.97 17.52 5.04
N PRO A 103 -3.25 18.39 6.01
CA PRO A 103 -4.41 18.24 6.89
C PRO A 103 -5.72 18.46 6.12
N ASP A 104 -6.76 17.68 6.45
CA ASP A 104 -8.12 17.83 5.88
C ASP A 104 -9.15 17.63 7.00
N GLY A 105 -9.58 18.72 7.62
CA GLY A 105 -10.48 18.70 8.77
C GLY A 105 -9.90 17.90 9.94
N SER A 106 -10.60 16.83 10.36
CA SER A 106 -10.13 15.90 11.40
C SER A 106 -9.20 14.80 10.88
N GLY A 107 -8.96 14.76 9.57
CA GLY A 107 -8.15 13.76 8.88
C GLY A 107 -6.99 14.37 8.11
N SER A 108 -6.62 13.72 7.01
CA SER A 108 -5.54 14.17 6.14
C SER A 108 -5.77 13.72 4.70
N VAL A 109 -5.05 14.37 3.80
CA VAL A 109 -4.98 14.05 2.38
C VAL A 109 -3.54 13.67 2.06
N LEU A 110 -3.36 12.50 1.46
CA LEU A 110 -2.10 12.05 0.88
C LEU A 110 -2.19 12.19 -0.64
N THR A 111 -1.27 12.93 -1.23
CA THR A 111 -1.12 13.03 -2.68
C THR A 111 0.16 12.31 -3.09
N LEU A 112 0.00 11.25 -3.89
CA LEU A 112 1.10 10.51 -4.52
C LEU A 112 1.31 11.11 -5.91
N ILE A 113 2.53 11.53 -6.20
CA ILE A 113 2.88 12.30 -7.39
C ILE A 113 4.09 11.65 -8.03
N ASP A 114 4.00 11.30 -9.31
CA ASP A 114 5.10 10.77 -10.10
C ASP A 114 5.56 11.85 -11.07
N ASP A 115 6.85 12.20 -11.03
CA ASP A 115 7.47 13.23 -11.85
C ASP A 115 8.30 12.59 -12.98
N TYR A 116 8.04 13.00 -14.22
CA TYR A 116 8.66 12.49 -15.45
C TYR A 116 9.44 13.57 -16.20
N SER A 117 9.68 14.72 -15.57
CA SER A 117 10.20 15.94 -16.19
C SER A 117 11.62 15.84 -16.75
N HIS A 118 12.39 14.80 -16.39
CA HIS A 118 13.78 14.65 -16.85
C HIS A 118 13.93 14.07 -18.27
N LEU A 119 12.85 13.52 -18.85
CA LEU A 119 12.87 12.96 -20.21
C LEU A 119 12.34 13.96 -21.24
N THR A 120 12.98 14.01 -22.41
CA THR A 120 12.45 14.77 -23.55
C THR A 120 11.22 14.08 -24.14
N GLY A 121 10.39 14.82 -24.89
CA GLY A 121 9.17 14.27 -25.51
C GLY A 121 9.43 13.10 -26.45
N ALA A 122 10.56 13.11 -27.19
CA ALA A 122 10.94 12.03 -28.09
C ALA A 122 11.37 10.76 -27.35
N GLU A 123 12.16 10.90 -26.27
CA GLU A 123 12.57 9.77 -25.41
C GLU A 123 11.36 9.15 -24.70
N ARG A 124 10.38 9.97 -24.32
CA ARG A 124 9.13 9.52 -23.71
C ARG A 124 8.29 8.68 -24.67
N GLU A 125 8.13 9.13 -25.91
CA GLU A 125 7.35 8.39 -26.90
C GLU A 125 8.01 7.04 -27.21
N GLN A 126 9.34 7.03 -27.31
CA GLN A 126 10.13 5.82 -27.51
C GLN A 126 10.04 4.83 -26.33
N ARG A 127 9.88 5.31 -25.09
CA ARG A 127 9.78 4.49 -23.87
C ARG A 127 8.37 4.43 -23.30
N SER A 128 7.35 4.72 -24.11
CA SER A 128 5.95 4.77 -23.65
C SER A 128 5.43 3.42 -23.14
N ASP A 129 5.97 2.31 -23.62
CA ASP A 129 5.64 0.95 -23.17
C ASP A 129 6.22 0.61 -21.78
N GLU A 130 7.27 1.32 -21.37
CA GLU A 130 7.88 1.17 -20.04
C GLU A 130 7.12 1.96 -18.96
N ALA A 131 6.26 2.91 -19.36
CA ALA A 131 5.49 3.74 -18.44
C ALA A 131 4.53 2.90 -17.56
N ASP A 132 4.67 3.07 -16.25
CA ASP A 132 3.87 2.35 -15.27
C ASP A 132 2.40 2.85 -15.26
N LYS A 133 1.46 1.95 -15.56
CA LYS A 133 0.02 2.23 -15.58
C LYS A 133 -0.66 1.93 -14.23
N SER A 134 0.12 1.66 -13.18
CA SER A 134 -0.39 1.20 -11.88
C SER A 134 -0.80 2.30 -10.92
N GLN A 135 -0.48 3.58 -11.17
CA GLN A 135 -0.57 4.65 -10.17
C GLN A 135 -1.95 4.77 -9.51
N GLN A 136 -3.04 4.70 -10.30
CA GLN A 136 -4.40 4.75 -9.76
C GLN A 136 -4.70 3.56 -8.83
N LYS A 137 -4.32 2.35 -9.23
CA LYS A 137 -4.52 1.13 -8.43
C LYS A 137 -3.63 1.08 -7.19
N TRP A 138 -2.43 1.65 -7.28
CA TRP A 138 -1.57 1.83 -6.13
C TRP A 138 -2.21 2.79 -5.12
N GLY A 139 -2.77 3.92 -5.58
CA GLY A 139 -3.53 4.85 -4.74
C GLY A 139 -4.75 4.20 -4.05
N GLU A 140 -5.54 3.40 -4.79
CA GLU A 140 -6.66 2.62 -4.23
C GLU A 140 -6.20 1.63 -3.14
N ALA A 141 -5.06 0.97 -3.34
CA ALA A 141 -4.49 0.04 -2.38
C ALA A 141 -3.98 0.75 -1.12
N ILE A 142 -3.33 1.91 -1.26
CA ILE A 142 -2.90 2.76 -0.15
C ILE A 142 -4.12 3.23 0.65
N TYR A 143 -5.17 3.73 -0.02
CA TYR A 143 -6.43 4.12 0.63
C TYR A 143 -6.98 2.97 1.50
N THR A 144 -7.10 1.78 0.91
CA THR A 144 -7.62 0.60 1.60
C THR A 144 -6.77 0.21 2.81
N TYR A 145 -5.45 0.34 2.68
CA TYR A 145 -4.52 0.07 3.78
C TYR A 145 -4.66 1.08 4.91
N LEU A 146 -4.72 2.39 4.62
CA LEU A 146 -4.90 3.43 5.64
C LEU A 146 -6.23 3.26 6.39
N ALA A 147 -7.32 2.97 5.69
CA ALA A 147 -8.62 2.67 6.30
C ALA A 147 -8.55 1.44 7.23
N ARG A 148 -7.81 0.39 6.82
CA ARG A 148 -7.58 -0.80 7.64
C ARG A 148 -6.76 -0.49 8.88
N ILE A 149 -5.73 0.35 8.77
CA ILE A 149 -4.95 0.81 9.92
C ILE A 149 -5.85 1.55 10.89
N LYS A 150 -6.64 2.52 10.44
CA LYS A 150 -7.59 3.26 11.30
C LYS A 150 -8.52 2.33 12.07
N LYS A 151 -9.06 1.31 11.40
CA LYS A 151 -10.03 0.37 11.99
C LYS A 151 -9.44 -0.56 13.05
N TRP A 152 -8.19 -0.98 12.88
CA TRP A 152 -7.61 -2.09 13.65
C TRP A 152 -6.35 -1.74 14.43
N SER A 153 -5.82 -0.52 14.32
CA SER A 153 -4.59 -0.11 15.03
C SER A 153 -4.72 -0.11 16.55
N TRP A 154 -5.94 -0.13 17.09
CA TRP A 154 -6.20 -0.25 18.52
C TRP A 154 -5.89 -1.65 19.06
N LEU A 155 -5.86 -2.68 18.21
CA LEU A 155 -5.51 -4.04 18.60
C LEU A 155 -3.98 -4.17 18.81
N PRO A 156 -3.52 -4.56 20.01
CA PRO A 156 -2.11 -4.78 20.27
C PRO A 156 -1.51 -5.82 19.30
N GLY A 157 -0.34 -5.51 18.74
CA GLY A 157 0.38 -6.40 17.83
C GLY A 157 -0.15 -6.41 16.38
N TRP A 158 -1.28 -5.77 16.08
CA TRP A 158 -1.83 -5.72 14.72
C TRP A 158 -0.87 -5.12 13.70
N GLN A 159 -0.23 -3.99 14.04
CA GLN A 159 0.75 -3.34 13.16
C GLN A 159 1.95 -4.24 12.88
N THR A 160 2.45 -4.95 13.91
CA THR A 160 3.55 -5.90 13.76
C THR A 160 3.16 -7.08 12.86
N TYR A 161 1.96 -7.62 13.04
CA TYR A 161 1.42 -8.68 12.18
C TYR A 161 1.30 -8.21 10.73
N MET A 162 0.68 -7.05 10.51
CA MET A 162 0.53 -6.48 9.16
C MET A 162 1.90 -6.28 8.50
N ARG A 163 2.87 -5.73 9.23
CA ARG A 163 4.21 -5.44 8.71
C ARG A 163 5.06 -6.67 8.45
N ARG A 164 5.10 -7.63 9.39
CA ARG A 164 6.01 -8.79 9.31
C ARG A 164 5.42 -10.00 8.61
N VAL A 165 4.10 -10.17 8.67
CA VAL A 165 3.43 -11.36 8.12
C VAL A 165 2.66 -11.00 6.86
N TRP A 166 1.79 -9.99 6.90
CA TRP A 166 0.91 -9.70 5.76
C TRP A 166 1.61 -9.01 4.57
N MET A 167 2.44 -8.00 4.85
CA MET A 167 3.07 -7.20 3.80
C MET A 167 4.11 -7.97 2.96
N PRO A 168 5.00 -8.81 3.53
CA PRO A 168 5.95 -9.58 2.74
C PRO A 168 5.29 -10.65 1.86
N MET A 169 4.03 -10.99 2.11
CA MET A 169 3.32 -11.96 1.27
C MET A 169 3.00 -11.37 -0.09
N ASN A 170 3.24 -12.20 -1.11
CA ASN A 170 2.84 -11.94 -2.48
C ASN A 170 1.32 -11.73 -2.59
N PRO A 171 0.84 -10.97 -3.60
CA PRO A 171 -0.59 -10.73 -3.80
C PRO A 171 -1.43 -12.03 -3.84
N SER A 172 -0.91 -13.10 -4.44
CA SER A 172 -1.53 -14.43 -4.44
C SER A 172 -1.56 -15.05 -3.04
N GLY A 173 -0.45 -14.99 -2.30
CA GLY A 173 -0.35 -15.48 -0.92
C GLY A 173 -1.36 -14.81 0.02
N ARG A 174 -1.56 -13.48 -0.10
CA ARG A 174 -2.57 -12.74 0.67
C ARG A 174 -4.00 -13.26 0.41
N ARG A 175 -4.32 -13.62 -0.84
CA ARG A 175 -5.63 -14.21 -1.19
C ARG A 175 -5.81 -15.60 -0.59
N VAL A 176 -4.78 -16.45 -0.66
CA VAL A 176 -4.81 -17.80 -0.07
C VAL A 176 -5.00 -17.71 1.44
N VAL A 177 -4.22 -16.87 2.13
CA VAL A 177 -4.38 -16.69 3.59
C VAL A 177 -5.76 -16.17 3.96
N PHE A 178 -6.31 -15.24 3.17
CA PHE A 178 -7.68 -14.78 3.39
C PHE A 178 -8.69 -15.94 3.28
N MET A 179 -8.60 -16.77 2.24
CA MET A 179 -9.47 -17.94 2.08
C MET A 179 -9.32 -18.92 3.25
N LEU A 180 -8.08 -19.24 3.66
CA LEU A 180 -7.81 -20.09 4.81
C LEU A 180 -8.37 -19.52 6.11
N SER A 181 -8.27 -18.19 6.30
CA SER A 181 -8.82 -17.51 7.48
C SER A 181 -10.35 -17.60 7.51
N VAL A 182 -11.02 -17.42 6.37
CA VAL A 182 -12.48 -17.55 6.28
C VAL A 182 -12.92 -18.98 6.60
N ILE A 183 -12.21 -19.99 6.06
CA ILE A 183 -12.47 -21.41 6.35
C ILE A 183 -12.29 -21.69 7.85
N ALA A 184 -11.19 -21.22 8.45
CA ALA A 184 -10.91 -21.42 9.87
C ALA A 184 -11.98 -20.78 10.78
N ILE A 185 -12.43 -19.56 10.45
CA ILE A 185 -13.51 -18.88 11.20
C ILE A 185 -14.82 -19.68 11.09
N ALA A 186 -15.16 -20.18 9.91
CA ALA A 186 -16.36 -21.00 9.73
C ALA A 186 -16.28 -22.32 10.53
N GLN A 187 -15.11 -22.98 10.52
CA GLN A 187 -14.86 -24.18 11.32
C GLN A 187 -14.99 -23.90 12.82
N PHE A 188 -14.43 -22.79 13.30
CA PHE A 188 -14.50 -22.39 14.70
C PHE A 188 -15.94 -22.05 15.13
N ALA A 189 -16.70 -21.36 14.28
CA ALA A 189 -18.12 -21.09 14.52
C ALA A 189 -18.94 -22.39 14.62
N PHE A 190 -18.68 -23.35 13.74
CA PHE A 190 -19.33 -24.67 13.78
C PHE A 190 -18.98 -25.44 15.05
N PHE A 191 -17.72 -25.40 15.47
CA PHE A 191 -17.27 -25.97 16.74
C PHE A 191 -18.01 -25.35 17.93
N ILE A 192 -18.13 -24.02 17.99
CA ILE A 192 -18.90 -23.32 19.03
C ILE A 192 -20.37 -23.75 19.02
N LEU A 193 -20.97 -23.93 17.83
CA LEU A 193 -22.37 -24.37 17.72
C LEU A 193 -22.57 -25.76 18.31
N ILE A 194 -21.71 -26.73 17.94
CA ILE A 194 -21.76 -28.09 18.49
C ILE A 194 -21.57 -28.05 20.01
N LEU A 195 -20.58 -27.30 20.50
CA LEU A 195 -20.33 -27.15 21.93
C LEU A 195 -21.54 -26.54 22.64
N GLY A 196 -22.18 -25.54 22.03
CA GLY A 196 -23.38 -24.89 22.55
C GLY A 196 -24.55 -25.87 22.68
N VAL A 197 -24.80 -26.68 21.64
CA VAL A 197 -25.83 -27.75 21.68
C VAL A 197 -25.53 -28.75 22.79
N TRP A 198 -24.27 -29.21 22.89
CA TRP A 198 -23.86 -30.16 23.91
C TRP A 198 -24.06 -29.61 25.34
N VAL A 199 -23.70 -28.34 25.58
CA VAL A 199 -23.92 -27.69 26.88
C VAL A 199 -25.42 -27.56 27.18
N LEU A 200 -26.24 -27.16 26.21
CA LEU A 200 -27.70 -27.05 26.34
C LEU A 200 -28.37 -28.39 26.64
N GLU A 201 -27.93 -29.46 25.97
CA GLU A 201 -28.42 -30.82 26.20
C GLU A 201 -28.01 -31.33 27.59
N SER A 202 -26.75 -31.11 27.97
CA SER A 202 -26.24 -31.48 29.30
C SER A 202 -26.95 -30.72 30.43
N ALA A 203 -27.32 -29.46 30.19
CA ALA A 203 -28.06 -28.64 31.15
C ALA A 203 -29.54 -29.02 31.30
N ARG A 204 -30.13 -29.74 30.33
CA ARG A 204 -31.54 -30.17 30.37
C ARG A 204 -31.80 -31.40 31.25
N GLY A 205 -30.75 -32.11 31.68
CA GLY A 205 -30.86 -33.30 32.53
C GLY A 205 -31.63 -34.46 31.87
N PRO A 206 -31.46 -35.71 32.32
CA PRO A 206 -32.31 -36.80 31.85
C PRO A 206 -33.76 -36.50 32.26
N ALA A 207 -34.67 -36.45 31.28
CA ALA A 207 -36.10 -36.45 31.57
C ALA A 207 -36.43 -37.78 32.27
N LEU A 208 -36.69 -37.70 33.58
CA LEU A 208 -37.23 -38.81 34.38
C LEU A 208 -38.66 -39.13 33.94
#